data_AF-A0A1F4X978-F1
#
_entry.id   AF-A0A1F4X978-F1
#
_cell.length_a   1.000
_cell.length_b   1.000
_cell.length_c   1.000
_cell.angle_alpha   90.00
_cell.angle_beta   90.00
_cell.angle_gamma   90.00
#
_symmetry.space_group_name_H-M   'P 1'
#
loop_
_entity.id
_entity.type
_entity.pdbx_description
1 polymer ?
#
loop_
_entity_poly.entity_id
_entity_poly.type
_entity_poly.pdbx_seq_one_letter_code
_entity_poly.pdbx_strand_id
1 'polypeptide(L)' 'MLEAIDNLAKQNLNRYEAVIITAKRARKLNEKLRKQQEQQSLFDETPVKNGSPRITSMALKELAEGALKFEKPQTGD' A
#
# COMPACT_ATOMS: atom_id res chain seq x y z
N MET A 1 -8.16 -8.29 -8.38
CA MET A 1 -6.73 -8.56 -8.01
C MET A 1 -5.91 -8.99 -9.22
N LEU A 2 -6.40 -9.92 -10.05
CA LEU A 2 -5.73 -10.31 -11.29
C LEU A 2 -5.44 -9.11 -12.21
N GLU A 3 -6.43 -8.23 -12.42
CA GLU A 3 -6.25 -6.99 -13.20
C GLU A 3 -5.18 -6.04 -12.63
N ALA A 4 -4.97 -6.03 -11.31
CA ALA A 4 -3.92 -5.21 -10.69
C ALA A 4 -2.53 -5.76 -11.02
N ILE A 5 -2.40 -7.09 -11.14
CA ILE A 5 -1.14 -7.74 -11.53
C ILE A 5 -0.84 -7.45 -13.00
N ASP A 6 -1.84 -7.51 -13.88
CA ASP A 6 -1.67 -7.19 -15.31
C ASP A 6 -1.28 -5.72 -15.52
N ASN A 7 -1.84 -4.81 -14.71
CA ASN A 7 -1.51 -3.39 -14.77
C ASN A 7 -0.12 -3.05 -14.18
N LEU A 8 0.44 -3.90 -13.30
CA LEU A 8 1.81 -3.70 -12.81
C LEU A 8 2.85 -3.84 -13.91
N ALA A 9 2.59 -4.66 -14.93
CA ALA A 9 3.48 -4.78 -16.08
C ALA A 9 3.67 -3.45 -16.82
N LYS A 10 2.71 -2.51 -16.71
CA LYS A 10 2.76 -1.19 -17.32
C LYS A 10 3.66 -0.20 -16.56
N GLN A 11 4.07 -0.51 -15.34
CA GLN A 11 4.84 0.38 -14.46
C GLN A 11 6.37 0.31 -14.70
N ASN A 12 6.83 -0.46 -15.68
CA ASN A 12 8.27 -0.72 -15.94
C ASN A 12 9.02 -1.18 -14.67
N LEU A 13 8.38 -2.03 -13.86
CA LEU A 13 8.97 -2.61 -12.65
C LEU A 13 9.21 -4.09 -12.87
N ASN A 14 10.31 -4.61 -12.31
CA ASN A 14 10.43 -6.04 -12.14
C ASN A 14 9.52 -6.51 -10.99
N ARG A 15 9.20 -7.81 -10.96
CA ARG A 15 8.27 -8.39 -9.98
C ARG A 15 8.72 -8.18 -8.52
N TYR A 16 10.03 -8.18 -8.27
CA TYR A 16 10.59 -7.98 -6.93
C TYR A 16 10.49 -6.53 -6.48
N GLU A 17 10.78 -5.57 -7.36
CA GLU A 17 10.60 -4.13 -7.10
C GLU A 17 9.14 -3.83 -6.74
N ALA A 18 8.19 -4.36 -7.52
CA ALA A 18 6.77 -4.19 -7.26
C ALA A 18 6.37 -4.71 -5.86
N VAL A 19 6.91 -5.86 -5.44
CA VAL A 19 6.69 -6.40 -4.09
C VAL A 19 7.27 -5.48 -3.02
N ILE A 20 8.51 -5.00 -3.18
CA ILE A 20 9.15 -4.12 -2.21
C ILE A 20 8.40 -2.79 -2.07
N ILE A 21 8.01 -2.17 -3.18
CA ILE A 21 7.27 -0.90 -3.20
C ILE A 21 5.90 -1.10 -2.53
N THR A 22 5.16 -2.14 -2.91
CA THR A 22 3.86 -2.48 -2.31
C THR A 22 3.97 -2.70 -0.81
N ALA A 23 4.98 -3.45 -0.36
CA ALA A 23 5.19 -3.73 1.07
C ALA A 23 5.54 -2.45 1.85
N LYS A 24 6.42 -1.60 1.32
CA LYS A 24 6.74 -0.29 1.92
C LYS A 24 5.50 0.59 2.04
N ARG A 25 4.66 0.63 1.00
CA ARG A 25 3.42 1.41 1.04
C ARG A 25 2.40 0.84 2.03
N ALA A 26 2.22 -0.47 2.05
CA ALA A 26 1.33 -1.13 3.01
C ALA A 26 1.74 -0.85 4.46
N ARG A 27 3.05 -0.82 4.77
CA ARG A 27 3.54 -0.43 6.11
C ARG A 27 3.17 1.01 6.46
N LYS A 28 3.35 1.96 5.53
CA LYS A 28 2.95 3.37 5.74
C LYS A 28 1.44 3.52 5.96
N LEU A 29 0.63 2.80 5.19
CA LEU A 29 -0.83 2.81 5.34
C LEU A 29 -1.26 2.21 6.69
N ASN A 30 -0.64 1.10 7.10
CA ASN A 30 -0.85 0.51 8.42
C ASN A 30 -0.52 1.48 9.55
N GLU A 31 0.65 2.14 9.48
CA GLU A 31 1.05 3.10 10.51
C GLU A 31 0.08 4.29 10.59
N LYS A 32 -0.37 4.80 9.44
CA LYS A 32 -1.38 5.87 9.38
C LYS A 32 -2.70 5.41 10.01
N LEU A 33 -3.17 4.21 9.66
CA LEU A 33 -4.41 3.66 10.20
C LEU A 33 -4.30 3.47 11.72
N ARG A 34 -3.17 2.95 12.20
CA ARG A 34 -2.94 2.76 13.65
C ARG A 34 -2.99 4.10 14.39
N LYS A 35 -2.33 5.13 13.88
CA LYS A 35 -2.38 6.49 14.46
C LYS A 35 -3.80 7.06 14.48
N GLN A 36 -4.57 6.84 13.41
CA GLN A 36 -5.97 7.27 13.35
C GLN A 36 -6.84 6.51 14.36
N GLN A 37 -6.61 5.22 14.54
CA GLN A 37 -7.31 4.41 15.53
C GLN A 37 -6.95 4.82 16.95
N GLU A 38 -5.67 5.05 17.26
CA GLU A 38 -5.20 5.57 18.55
C GLU A 38 -5.87 6.91 18.88
N GLN A 39 -5.95 7.83 17.90
CA GLN A 39 -6.68 9.09 18.05
C GLN A 39 -8.18 8.89 18.24
N GLN A 40 -8.83 8.01 17.48
CA GLN A 40 -10.27 7.76 17.60
C GLN A 40 -10.65 7.04 18.91
N SER A 41 -9.82 6.12 19.40
CA SER A 41 -10.03 5.43 20.68
C SER A 41 -9.97 6.37 21.89
N LEU A 42 -9.35 7.55 21.75
CA LEU A 42 -9.40 8.60 22.78
C LEU A 42 -10.77 9.31 22.84
N PHE A 43 -11.60 9.20 21.80
CA PHE A 43 -12.87 9.93 21.68
C PHE A 43 -14.12 9.05 21.57
N ASP A 44 -14.02 7.76 21.19
CA ASP A 44 -15.16 6.85 21.05
C ASP A 44 -14.82 5.40 21.47
N GLU A 45 -15.67 4.78 22.30
CA GLU A 45 -15.65 3.34 22.65
C GLU A 45 -16.39 2.47 21.62
N THR A 46 -16.40 2.85 20.34
CA THR A 46 -17.13 2.07 19.32
C THR A 46 -16.32 0.87 18.81
N PRO A 47 -16.94 -0.31 18.65
CA PRO A 47 -16.24 -1.52 18.25
C PRO A 47 -15.70 -1.42 16.82
N VAL A 48 -14.45 -1.87 16.64
CA VAL A 48 -13.74 -1.85 15.35
C VAL A 48 -14.56 -2.63 14.31
N LYS A 49 -15.05 -1.93 13.27
CA LYS A 49 -15.74 -2.56 12.14
C LYS A 49 -14.80 -3.53 11.41
N ASN A 50 -15.07 -4.83 11.56
CA ASN A 50 -14.42 -5.92 10.82
C ASN A 50 -14.84 -5.87 9.34
N GLY A 51 -14.18 -5.04 8.55
CA GLY A 51 -14.41 -4.93 7.11
C GLY A 51 -13.38 -4.08 6.38
N SER A 52 -12.29 -3.69 7.02
CA SER A 52 -11.27 -2.86 6.37
C SER A 52 -10.64 -3.64 5.21
N PRO A 53 -10.53 -3.02 4.02
CA PRO A 53 -9.82 -3.63 2.91
C PRO A 53 -8.41 -4.02 3.37
N ARG A 54 -7.96 -5.23 3.01
CA ARG A 54 -6.60 -5.65 3.35
C ARG A 54 -5.63 -4.60 2.81
N ILE A 55 -4.86 -4.00 3.72
CA ILE A 55 -4.00 -2.83 3.42
C ILE A 55 -2.99 -3.10 2.31
N THR A 56 -2.58 -4.36 2.18
CA THR A 56 -1.76 -4.84 1.07
C THR A 56 -2.47 -4.73 -0.28
N SER A 57 -3.77 -5.04 -0.36
CA SER A 57 -4.57 -4.90 -1.57
C SER A 57 -4.75 -3.43 -1.96
N MET A 58 -4.89 -2.52 -0.98
CA MET A 58 -4.93 -1.09 -1.24
C MET A 58 -3.59 -0.59 -1.82
N ALA A 59 -2.48 -0.95 -1.19
CA ALA A 59 -1.15 -0.58 -1.67
C ALA A 59 -0.86 -1.11 -3.08
N LEU A 60 -1.28 -2.35 -3.36
CA LEU A 60 -1.11 -2.96 -4.68
C LEU A 60 -1.91 -2.22 -5.75
N LYS A 61 -3.15 -1.82 -5.43
CA LYS A 61 -4.02 -1.04 -6.32
C LYS A 61 -3.39 0.32 -6.63
N GLU A 62 -2.94 1.05 -5.61
CA GLU A 62 -2.27 2.35 -5.81
C GLU A 62 -1.02 2.24 -6.69
N LEU A 63 -0.26 1.15 -6.55
CA LEU A 63 0.89 0.90 -7.42
C LEU A 63 0.47 0.59 -8.86
N ALA A 64 -0.54 -0.27 -9.05
CA ALA A 64 -1.05 -0.64 -10.37
C ALA A 64 -1.63 0.57 -11.13
N GLU A 65 -2.26 1.50 -10.41
CA GLU A 65 -2.84 2.74 -10.95
C GLU A 65 -1.78 3.84 -11.22
N GLY A 66 -0.51 3.63 -10.84
CA GLY A 66 0.54 4.65 -10.97
C GLY A 66 0.35 5.84 -10.01
N ALA A 67 -0.47 5.69 -8.97
CA ALA A 67 -0.73 6.74 -7.98
C ALA A 67 0.43 6.92 -6.98
N LEU A 68 1.44 6.04 -7.01
CA LEU A 68 2.61 6.10 -6.14
C LEU A 68 3.82 6.68 -6.86
N LYS A 69 4.40 7.74 -6.27
CA LYS A 69 5.75 8.19 -6.63
C LYS A 69 6.77 7.43 -5.80
N PHE A 70 7.78 6.86 -6.45
CA PHE A 70 8.89 6.19 -5.80
C PHE A 70 10.16 6.39 -6.63
N GLU A 71 11.29 6.52 -5.95
CA GLU A 71 12.59 6.61 -6.59
C GLU A 71 13.09 5.18 -6.88
N LYS A 72 13.52 4.95 -8.12
CA LYS A 72 14.28 3.74 -8.43
C LYS A 72 15.69 3.92 -7.88
N PRO A 73 16.25 2.92 -7.18
CA PRO A 73 17.66 2.96 -6.84
C PRO A 73 18.45 3.07 -8.14
N GLN A 74 19.31 4.09 -8.26
CA GLN A 74 20.22 4.18 -9.38
C GLN A 74 21.07 2.91 -9.36
N THR A 75 20.94 2.10 -10.41
CA THR A 75 21.85 0.98 -10.62
C THR A 75 23.17 1.63 -11.00
N GLY A 76 24.17 1.57 -10.12
CA GLY A 76 25.50 2.06 -10.45
C GLY A 76 26.04 1.24 -11.62
N ASP A 77 26.48 1.93 -12.67
CA ASP A 77 27.31 1.37 -13.75
C ASP A 77 28.64 0.82 -13.19
#